data_AF-A0A956X2B0-F1
#
_entry.id   AF-A0A956X2B0-F1
#
_cell.length_a   1.000
_cell.length_b   1.000
_cell.length_c   1.000
_cell.angle_alpha   90.00
_cell.angle_beta   90.00
_cell.angle_gamma   90.00
#
_symmetry.space_group_name_H-M   'P 1'
#
loop_
_entity.id
_entity.type
_entity.pdbx_description
1 polymer ?
#
loop_
_entity_poly.entity_id
_entity_poly.type
_entity_poly.pdbx_seq_one_letter_code
_entity_poly.pdbx_strand_id
1 'polypeptide(L)' 'GSTDARSMQIANAGTAAGCISIPCRYVHSQSETVDAGDVESCIQLLVEILANPIEL' A
#
# COMPACT_ATOMS: atom_id res chain seq x y z
N GLY A 1 6.49 4.04 -10.77
CA GLY A 1 5.41 4.93 -10.31
C GLY A 1 5.72 5.40 -8.92
N SER A 2 5.34 6.63 -8.57
CA SER A 2 5.30 7.09 -7.18
C SER A 2 3.92 6.82 -6.58
N THR A 3 3.81 6.93 -5.26
CA THR A 3 2.53 6.93 -4.54
C THR A 3 2.50 8.13 -3.59
N ASP A 4 1.35 8.40 -2.99
CA ASP A 4 1.21 9.51 -2.03
C ASP A 4 2.09 9.31 -0.79
N ALA A 5 2.46 8.06 -0.48
CA ALA A 5 3.38 7.74 0.62
C ALA A 5 4.74 8.40 0.45
N ARG A 6 5.23 8.60 -0.79
CA ARG A 6 6.49 9.32 -1.03
C ARG A 6 6.39 10.76 -0.55
N SER A 7 5.28 11.43 -0.85
CA SER A 7 5.05 12.82 -0.44
C SER A 7 4.94 12.93 1.08
N MET A 8 4.27 11.97 1.73
CA MET A 8 4.20 11.89 3.19
C MET A 8 5.58 11.69 3.81
N GLN A 9 6.36 10.72 3.31
CA GLN A 9 7.69 10.38 3.84
C GLN A 9 8.63 11.58 3.92
N ILE A 10 8.59 12.47 2.93
CA ILE A 10 9.52 13.61 2.81
C ILE A 10 8.95 14.93 3.33
N ALA A 11 7.72 14.95 3.85
CA ALA A 11 7.09 16.19 4.30
C ALA A 11 7.70 16.69 5.62
N ASN A 12 8.07 17.98 5.68
CA ASN A 12 8.69 18.62 6.85
C ASN A 12 9.95 17.88 7.34
N ALA A 13 9.97 17.43 8.59
CA ALA A 13 11.05 16.61 9.15
C ALA A 13 10.96 15.12 8.72
N GLY A 14 9.98 14.78 7.87
CA GLY A 14 9.62 13.43 7.51
C GLY A 14 8.65 12.78 8.49
N THR A 15 8.03 11.69 8.06
CA THR A 15 7.21 10.82 8.90
C THR A 15 7.36 9.37 8.45
N ALA A 16 7.11 8.42 9.35
CA ALA A 16 7.01 7.02 8.98
C ALA A 16 5.83 6.86 8.01
N ALA A 17 6.13 6.46 6.78
CA ALA A 17 5.15 6.27 5.73
C ALA A 17 5.47 4.99 4.95
N GLY A 18 4.42 4.24 4.63
CA GLY A 18 4.51 3.00 3.86
C GLY A 18 3.38 2.95 2.83
N CYS A 19 3.51 2.04 1.87
CA CYS A 19 2.50 1.78 0.87
C CYS A 19 2.42 0.27 0.61
N ILE A 20 1.21 -0.28 0.60
CA ILE A 20 0.92 -1.64 0.17
C ILE A 20 0.24 -1.53 -1.19
N SER A 21 0.80 -2.18 -2.21
CA SER A 21 0.29 -2.16 -3.58
C SER A 21 -0.10 -3.57 -4.02
N ILE A 22 -1.25 -3.68 -4.68
CA ILE A 22 -1.71 -4.92 -5.31
C ILE A 22 -1.30 -4.88 -6.79
N PRO A 23 -0.63 -5.92 -7.33
CA PRO A 23 -0.32 -5.99 -8.76
C PRO A 23 -1.58 -5.87 -9.61
N CYS A 24 -1.58 -4.92 -10.54
CA CYS A 24 -2.74 -4.59 -11.35
C CYS A 24 -2.37 -4.55 -12.84
N ARG A 25 -3.26 -5.09 -13.69
CA ARG A 25 -3.21 -4.96 -15.15
C ARG A 25 -4.16 -3.87 -15.60
N TYR A 26 -3.76 -3.19 -16.68
CA TYR A 26 -4.52 -2.11 -17.32
C TYR A 26 -4.73 -0.89 -16.41
N VAL A 27 -3.73 -0.57 -15.58
CA VAL A 27 -3.75 0.61 -14.70
C VAL A 27 -4.08 1.87 -15.51
N HIS A 28 -5.02 2.67 -15.01
CA HIS A 28 -5.61 3.86 -15.65
C HIS A 28 -6.58 3.58 -16.81
N SER A 29 -7.11 2.36 -16.94
CA SER A 29 -8.24 2.07 -17.83
C SER A 29 -9.57 2.06 -17.06
N GLN A 30 -10.69 2.09 -17.78
CA GLN A 30 -12.02 1.96 -17.16
C GLN A 30 -12.25 0.58 -16.53
N SER A 31 -11.50 -0.44 -16.92
CA SER A 31 -11.62 -1.81 -16.42
C SER A 31 -10.24 -2.36 -16.11
N GLU A 32 -9.84 -2.22 -14.85
CA GLU A 32 -8.61 -2.77 -14.32
C GLU A 32 -8.79 -4.24 -13.90
N THR A 33 -7.69 -4.96 -13.69
CA THR A 33 -7.75 -6.36 -13.25
C THR A 33 -6.64 -6.66 -12.27
N VAL A 34 -7.02 -7.26 -11.14
CA VAL A 34 -6.12 -7.73 -10.08
C VAL A 34 -6.38 -9.21 -9.81
N ASP A 35 -5.42 -9.87 -9.15
CA ASP A 35 -5.64 -11.21 -8.61
C ASP A 35 -6.35 -11.12 -7.25
N ALA A 36 -7.37 -11.97 -7.04
CA ALA A 36 -8.14 -11.97 -5.80
C ALA A 36 -7.31 -12.43 -4.58
N GLY A 37 -6.38 -13.37 -4.77
CA GLY A 37 -5.49 -13.85 -3.71
C GLY A 37 -4.48 -12.78 -3.26
N ASP A 38 -3.99 -11.96 -4.20
CA ASP A 38 -3.14 -10.80 -3.85
C ASP A 38 -3.92 -9.76 -3.03
N VAL A 39 -5.20 -9.53 -3.34
CA VAL A 39 -6.09 -8.66 -2.55
C VAL A 39 -6.24 -9.19 -1.13
N GLU A 40 -6.59 -10.47 -0.97
CA GLU A 40 -6.77 -11.10 0.35
C GLU A 40 -5.47 -11.07 1.18
N SER A 41 -4.33 -11.37 0.55
CA SER A 41 -3.03 -11.33 1.20
C SER A 41 -2.65 -9.91 1.66
N CYS A 42 -2.95 -8.89 0.85
CA CYS A 42 -2.74 -7.49 1.24
C CYS A 42 -3.64 -7.06 2.41
N ILE A 43 -4.88 -7.55 2.47
CA ILE A 43 -5.77 -7.32 3.62
C ILE A 43 -5.18 -7.94 4.88
N GLN A 44 -4.73 -9.20 4.81
CA GLN A 44 -4.12 -9.87 5.96
C GLN A 44 -2.88 -9.13 6.46
N LEU A 45 -2.00 -8.70 5.55
CA LEU A 45 -0.83 -7.91 5.88
C LEU A 45 -1.19 -6.59 6.58
N LEU A 46 -2.17 -5.84 6.03
CA LEU A 46 -2.60 -4.57 6.62
C LEU A 46 -3.20 -4.77 8.01
N VAL A 47 -4.03 -5.80 8.19
CA VAL A 47 -4.64 -6.11 9.49
C VAL A 47 -3.57 -6.46 10.52
N GLU A 48 -2.61 -7.31 10.17
CA GLU A 48 -1.53 -7.72 11.10
C GLU A 48 -0.67 -6.53 11.54
N ILE A 49 -0.36 -5.63 10.61
CA ILE A 49 0.37 -4.38 10.88
C ILE A 49 -0.41 -3.49 11.85
N LEU A 50 -1.73 -3.35 11.67
CA LEU A 50 -2.55 -2.47 12.51
C LEU A 50 -2.92 -3.08 13.87
N ALA A 51 -2.97 -4.41 13.95
CA ALA A 51 -3.38 -5.12 15.16
C ALA A 51 -2.24 -5.26 16.19
N ASN A 52 -0.99 -5.09 15.77
CA ASN A 52 0.18 -5.30 16.63
C ASN A 52 1.02 -4.03 16.77
N PRO A 53 1.78 -3.88 17.88
CA PRO A 53 2.79 -2.84 17.98
C PRO A 53 3.85 -3.01 16.89
N ILE A 54 4.27 -1.90 16.30
CA ILE A 54 5.37 -1.86 15.34
C ILE A 54 6.52 -1.10 15.98
N GLU A 55 7.68 -1.74 16.10
CA GLU A 55 8.93 -1.05 16.39
C GLU A 55 9.52 -0.53 15.07
N LEU A 56 9.71 0.79 14.99
CA LEU A 56 10.20 1.52 13.81
C LEU A 56 11.59 2.09 14.06
#